data_AF-A0A800K4T3-F1
#
_entry.id   AF-A0A800K4T3-F1
#
_cell.length_a   1.000
_cell.length_b   1.000
_cell.length_c   1.000
_cell.angle_alpha   90.00
_cell.angle_beta   90.00
_cell.angle_gamma   90.00
#
_symmetry.space_group_name_H-M   'P 1'
#
loop_
_entity.id
_entity.type
_entity.pdbx_description
1 polymer ?
#
loop_
_entity_poly.entity_id
_entity_poly.type
_entity_poly.pdbx_seq_one_letter_code
_entity_poly.pdbx_strand_id
1 'polypeptide(L)'
;MAIWLQAGAALAVSGIVLRIWYRHWRAKKIAAARRVERPNSSYSSGGVRNQVDRERWGGITLPGLHPLNQEEVHRLLVIADADGIHALSSRDRLFLDNMTVSRPSY
;
A
#
# COMPACT_ATOMS: atom_id res chain seq x y z
N MET A 1 52.65 25.57 27.55
CA MET A 1 51.46 24.81 28.01
C MET A 1 50.21 24.97 27.14
N ALA A 2 49.83 26.17 26.70
CA ALA A 2 48.53 26.40 26.04
C ALA A 2 48.31 25.63 24.70
N ILE A 3 49.37 25.42 23.91
CA ILE A 3 49.28 24.75 22.59
C ILE A 3 48.86 23.27 22.74
N TRP A 4 49.36 22.58 23.76
CA TRP A 4 49.02 21.18 24.04
C TRP A 4 47.56 21.00 24.49
N LEU A 5 47.03 21.98 25.23
CA LEU A 5 45.62 22.00 25.64
C LEU A 5 44.69 22.23 24.43
N GLN A 6 45.06 23.12 23.50
CA GLN A 6 44.29 23.34 22.29
C GLN A 6 44.33 22.16 21.32
N ALA A 7 45.49 21.50 21.19
CA ALA A 7 45.62 20.28 20.39
C ALA A 7 44.75 19.14 20.95
N GLY A 8 44.73 18.96 22.27
CA GLY A 8 43.86 17.97 22.93
C GLY A 8 42.36 18.27 22.72
N ALA A 9 41.97 19.54 22.84
CA ALA A 9 40.58 19.96 22.59
C ALA A 9 40.17 19.74 21.13
N ALA A 10 41.03 20.04 20.17
CA ALA A 10 40.77 19.83 18.75
C ALA A 10 40.62 18.34 18.40
N LEU A 11 41.42 17.46 19.01
CA LEU A 11 41.30 16.01 18.86
C LEU A 11 40.01 15.46 19.48
N ALA A 12 39.60 15.98 20.63
CA ALA A 12 38.35 15.58 21.26
C ALA A 12 37.13 15.98 20.41
N VAL A 13 37.10 17.23 19.91
CA VAL A 13 36.00 17.73 19.07
C VAL A 13 35.92 16.97 17.75
N SER A 14 37.06 16.74 17.08
CA SER A 14 37.09 15.98 15.83
C SER A 14 36.62 14.53 16.01
N GLY A 15 36.99 13.87 17.12
CA GLY A 15 36.50 12.54 17.46
C GLY A 15 34.99 12.49 17.67
N ILE A 16 34.40 13.50 18.30
CA ILE A 16 32.95 13.60 18.51
C ILE A 16 32.22 13.80 17.18
N VAL A 17 32.70 14.69 16.32
CA VAL A 17 32.12 14.96 15.00
C VAL A 17 32.16 13.70 14.13
N LEU A 18 33.30 13.00 14.07
CA LEU A 18 33.45 11.74 13.36
C LEU A 18 32.49 10.66 13.86
N ARG A 19 32.32 10.55 15.18
CA ARG A 19 31.40 9.58 15.80
C ARG A 19 29.94 9.87 15.44
N ILE A 20 29.53 11.15 15.46
CA ILE A 20 28.16 11.54 15.08
C ILE A 20 27.93 11.25 13.60
N TRP A 21 28.87 11.64 12.73
CA TRP A 21 28.79 11.37 11.29
C TRP A 21 28.69 9.88 11.00
N TYR A 22 29.54 9.05 11.62
CA TYR A 22 29.52 7.61 11.43
C TYR A 22 28.20 6.96 11.88
N ARG A 23 27.64 7.39 13.02
CA ARG A 23 26.32 6.93 13.47
C ARG A 23 25.24 7.30 12.47
N HIS A 24 25.27 8.51 11.94
CA HIS A 24 24.29 8.98 10.97
C HIS A 24 24.40 8.24 9.63
N TRP A 25 25.62 7.96 9.17
CA TRP A 25 25.87 7.18 7.96
C TRP A 25 25.43 5.71 8.11
N ARG A 26 25.74 5.08 9.26
CA ARG A 26 25.26 3.74 9.59
C ARG A 26 23.73 3.68 9.66
N ALA A 27 23.09 4.65 10.30
CA ALA A 27 21.64 4.74 10.38
C ALA A 27 21.00 4.88 8.98
N LYS A 28 21.59 5.70 8.10
CA LYS A 28 21.14 5.82 6.70
C LYS A 28 21.29 4.51 5.93
N LYS A 29 22.40 3.77 6.10
CA LYS A 29 22.58 2.46 5.48
C LYS A 29 21.59 1.41 6.00
N ILE A 30 21.35 1.37 7.30
CA ILE A 30 20.37 0.44 7.90
C ILE A 30 18.95 0.80 7.46
N ALA A 31 18.60 2.09 7.40
CA ALA A 31 17.31 2.53 6.90
C ALA A 31 17.13 2.23 5.40
N ALA A 32 18.19 2.33 4.60
CA ALA A 32 18.18 1.92 3.20
C ALA A 32 18.00 0.40 3.04
N ALA A 33 18.66 -0.42 3.87
CA ALA A 33 18.48 -1.87 3.89
C ALA A 33 17.06 -2.25 4.34
N ARG A 34 16.54 -1.61 5.40
CA ARG A 34 15.16 -1.80 5.87
C ARG A 34 14.09 -1.34 4.87
N ARG A 35 14.42 -0.45 3.93
CA ARG A 35 13.50 -0.09 2.83
C ARG A 35 13.34 -1.25 1.83
N VAL A 36 14.36 -2.10 1.67
CA VAL A 36 14.31 -3.30 0.82
C VAL A 36 13.51 -4.40 1.52
N GLU A 37 13.63 -4.50 2.85
CA GLU A 37 12.85 -5.43 3.69
C GLU A 37 11.50 -4.84 4.15
N ARG A 38 10.85 -3.99 3.35
CA ARG A 38 9.45 -3.66 3.65
C ARG A 38 8.62 -4.93 3.54
N PRO A 39 7.69 -5.18 4.48
CA PRO A 39 6.89 -6.39 4.46
C PRO A 39 6.20 -6.52 3.10
N ASN A 40 6.22 -7.74 2.57
CA ASN A 40 5.57 -8.14 1.32
C ASN A 40 4.04 -7.87 1.29
N SER A 41 3.48 -7.25 2.32
CA SER A 41 2.10 -6.78 2.38
C SER A 41 1.78 -5.66 1.39
N SER A 42 2.80 -4.98 0.85
CA SER A 42 2.61 -3.93 -0.16
C SER A 42 2.73 -4.43 -1.60
N TYR A 43 3.11 -5.69 -1.82
CA TYR A 43 3.20 -6.37 -3.12
C TYR A 43 2.07 -7.39 -3.26
N SER A 44 0.82 -6.97 -3.04
CA SER A 44 -0.29 -7.70 -3.67
C SER A 44 -0.08 -7.54 -5.18
N SER A 45 0.35 -8.60 -5.85
CA SER A 45 0.44 -8.60 -7.31
C SER A 45 -0.92 -8.19 -7.89
N GLY A 46 -0.94 -7.52 -9.05
CA GLY A 46 -2.19 -7.07 -9.67
C GLY A 46 -3.23 -8.19 -9.77
N GLY A 47 -2.79 -9.43 -9.99
CA GLY A 47 -3.65 -10.61 -9.97
C GLY A 47 -4.29 -10.92 -8.59
N VAL A 48 -3.54 -10.80 -7.49
CA VAL A 48 -4.09 -11.00 -6.14
C VAL A 48 -5.08 -9.89 -5.77
N ARG A 49 -4.82 -8.64 -6.17
CA ARG A 49 -5.79 -7.55 -5.99
C ARG A 49 -7.06 -7.80 -6.79
N ASN A 50 -6.92 -8.21 -8.04
CA ASN A 50 -8.08 -8.53 -8.87
C ASN A 50 -8.89 -9.69 -8.27
N GLN A 51 -8.23 -10.71 -7.73
CA GLN A 51 -8.94 -11.83 -7.09
C GLN A 51 -9.75 -11.36 -5.87
N VAL A 52 -9.15 -10.52 -5.03
CA VAL A 52 -9.82 -9.94 -3.85
C VAL A 52 -11.00 -9.03 -4.23
N ASP A 53 -10.83 -8.20 -5.26
CA ASP A 53 -11.89 -7.33 -5.78
C ASP A 53 -13.04 -8.17 -6.37
N ARG A 54 -12.70 -9.25 -7.10
CA ARG A 54 -13.70 -10.18 -7.66
C ARG A 54 -14.50 -10.88 -6.57
N GLU A 55 -13.83 -11.42 -5.56
CA GLU A 55 -14.46 -12.09 -4.42
C GLU A 55 -15.37 -11.13 -3.65
N ARG A 56 -14.93 -9.88 -3.47
CA ARG A 56 -15.73 -8.84 -2.83
C ARG A 56 -17.03 -8.55 -3.60
N TRP A 57 -16.96 -8.38 -4.92
CA TRP A 57 -18.16 -8.14 -5.74
C TRP A 57 -19.04 -9.38 -5.90
N GLY A 58 -18.47 -10.59 -5.80
CA GLY A 58 -19.23 -11.85 -5.77
C GLY A 58 -20.18 -11.97 -4.57
N GLY A 59 -19.91 -11.22 -3.48
CA GLY A 59 -20.75 -11.18 -2.29
C GLY A 59 -21.92 -10.19 -2.33
N ILE A 60 -22.18 -9.53 -3.47
CA ILE A 60 -23.29 -8.58 -3.61
C ILE A 60 -24.63 -9.34 -3.54
N THR A 61 -25.45 -9.04 -2.53
CA THR A 61 -26.78 -9.63 -2.35
C THR A 61 -27.76 -9.04 -3.37
N LEU A 62 -27.86 -9.68 -4.54
CA LEU A 62 -28.75 -9.27 -5.63
C LEU A 62 -30.22 -9.06 -5.22
N PRO A 63 -30.87 -9.93 -4.41
CA PRO A 63 -32.31 -9.83 -4.15
C PRO A 63 -32.77 -8.54 -3.45
N GLY A 64 -31.85 -7.80 -2.80
CA GLY A 64 -32.16 -6.54 -2.12
C GLY A 64 -31.93 -5.28 -2.96
N LEU A 65 -31.40 -5.41 -4.17
CA LEU A 65 -31.15 -4.28 -5.07
C LEU A 65 -32.38 -3.96 -5.92
N HIS A 66 -32.51 -2.69 -6.32
CA HIS A 66 -33.49 -2.28 -7.32
C HIS A 66 -33.28 -3.09 -8.62
N PRO A 67 -34.34 -3.53 -9.34
CA PRO A 67 -34.21 -4.40 -10.52
C PRO A 67 -33.21 -3.90 -11.57
N LEU A 68 -33.23 -2.59 -11.84
CA LEU A 68 -32.25 -1.94 -12.74
C LEU A 68 -30.79 -2.15 -12.30
N ASN A 69 -30.53 -2.08 -11.00
CA ASN A 69 -29.19 -2.29 -10.46
C ASN A 69 -28.82 -3.78 -10.43
N GLN A 70 -29.79 -4.68 -10.26
CA GLN A 70 -29.55 -6.13 -10.32
C GLN A 70 -29.06 -6.55 -11.70
N GLU A 71 -29.76 -6.10 -12.76
CA GLU A 71 -29.39 -6.41 -14.14
C GLU A 71 -28.00 -5.87 -14.47
N GLU A 72 -27.70 -4.63 -14.08
CA GLU A 72 -26.40 -4.02 -14.36
C GLU A 72 -25.27 -4.68 -13.55
N VAL A 73 -25.47 -4.97 -12.26
CA VAL A 73 -24.50 -5.73 -11.45
C VAL A 73 -24.25 -7.09 -12.09
N HIS A 74 -25.31 -7.82 -12.49
CA HIS A 74 -25.17 -9.12 -13.14
C HIS A 74 -24.35 -9.01 -14.42
N ARG A 75 -24.69 -8.05 -15.29
CA ARG A 75 -23.98 -7.81 -16.55
C ARG A 75 -22.50 -7.53 -16.33
N LEU A 76 -22.16 -6.67 -15.36
CA LEU A 76 -20.77 -6.33 -15.06
C LEU A 76 -20.00 -7.50 -14.45
N LEU A 77 -20.64 -8.32 -13.60
CA LEU A 77 -20.03 -9.52 -13.05
C LEU A 77 -19.72 -10.56 -14.13
N VAL A 78 -20.62 -10.74 -15.11
CA VAL A 78 -20.39 -11.63 -16.26
C VAL A 78 -19.20 -11.17 -17.09
N ILE A 79 -19.07 -9.86 -17.36
CA ILE A 79 -17.92 -9.30 -18.07
C ILE A 79 -16.62 -9.52 -17.27
N ALA A 80 -16.67 -9.30 -15.95
CA ALA A 80 -15.53 -9.53 -15.08
C ALA A 80 -15.09 -11.00 -15.02
N ASP A 81 -16.03 -11.95 -15.13
CA ASP A 81 -15.76 -13.38 -15.17
C ASP A 81 -15.19 -13.84 -16.52
N ALA A 82 -15.71 -13.31 -17.63
CA ALA A 82 -15.30 -13.69 -18.97
C ALA A 82 -13.95 -13.07 -19.37
N ASP A 83 -13.80 -11.76 -19.18
CA ASP A 83 -12.67 -10.97 -19.71
C ASP A 83 -11.73 -10.45 -18.61
N GLY A 84 -12.07 -10.71 -17.34
CA GLY A 84 -11.33 -10.25 -16.18
C GLY A 84 -11.65 -8.81 -15.77
N ILE A 85 -11.22 -8.43 -14.57
CA ILE A 85 -11.47 -7.08 -13.99
C ILE A 85 -10.91 -5.96 -14.87
N HIS A 86 -9.87 -6.23 -15.66
CA HIS A 86 -9.28 -5.25 -16.58
C HIS A 86 -10.25 -4.79 -17.67
N ALA A 87 -11.26 -5.60 -18.02
CA ALA A 87 -12.31 -5.23 -18.97
C ALA A 87 -13.32 -4.23 -18.39
N LEU A 88 -13.43 -4.16 -17.06
CA LEU A 88 -14.27 -3.17 -16.39
C LEU A 88 -13.58 -1.81 -16.36
N SER A 89 -14.33 -0.77 -16.76
CA SER A 89 -13.87 0.61 -16.63
C SER A 89 -13.79 1.02 -15.15
N SER A 90 -13.02 2.07 -14.85
CA SER A 90 -12.93 2.61 -13.49
C SER A 90 -14.30 3.01 -12.92
N ARG A 91 -15.25 3.41 -13.78
CA ARG A 91 -16.62 3.77 -13.40
C ARG A 91 -17.44 2.55 -13.00
N ASP A 92 -17.30 1.45 -13.73
CA ASP A 92 -18.03 0.21 -13.47
C ASP A 92 -17.57 -0.44 -12.16
N ARG A 93 -16.26 -0.40 -11.90
CA ARG A 93 -15.69 -0.85 -10.62
C ARG A 93 -16.22 -0.02 -9.46
N LEU A 94 -16.26 1.30 -9.61
CA LEU A 94 -16.83 2.20 -8.60
C LEU A 94 -18.33 1.90 -8.34
N PHE A 95 -19.08 1.58 -9.40
CA PHE A 95 -20.48 1.17 -9.27
C PHE A 95 -20.62 -0.12 -8.45
N LEU A 96 -19.83 -1.16 -8.77
CA LEU A 96 -19.81 -2.41 -8.01
C LEU A 96 -19.37 -2.19 -6.56
N ASP A 97 -18.37 -1.35 -6.34
CA ASP A 97 -17.91 -0.97 -4.99
C ASP A 97 -19.03 -0.30 -4.18
N ASN A 98 -19.77 0.63 -4.77
CA ASN A 98 -20.91 1.27 -4.11
C ASN A 98 -22.01 0.25 -3.74
N MET A 99 -22.22 -0.76 -4.58
CA MET A 99 -23.19 -1.83 -4.31
C MET A 99 -22.72 -2.78 -3.20
N THR A 100 -21.40 -2.94 -2.99
CA THR A 100 -20.87 -3.72 -1.85
C THR A 100 -20.97 -3.01 -0.50
N VAL A 101 -20.85 -1.67 -0.49
CA VAL A 101 -20.93 -0.86 0.74
C VAL A 101 -22.38 -0.68 1.21
N SER A 102 -23.36 -0.82 0.31
CA SER A 102 -24.79 -0.77 0.63
C SER A 102 -25.24 -2.05 1.35
N ARG A 103 -24.73 -2.25 2.57
CA ARG A 103 -25.29 -3.17 3.56
C ARG A 103 -26.34 -2.34 4.32
N PRO A 104 -27.65 -2.58 4.14
CA PRO A 104 -28.62 -1.95 5.02
C PRO A 104 -28.40 -2.54 6.41
N SER A 105 -27.83 -1.72 7.29
CA SER A 105 -27.88 -1.94 8.74
C SER A 105 -29.34 -1.83 9.15
N TYR A 106 -29.99 -2.97 9.33
CA TYR A 106 -31.20 -3.10 10.14
C TYR A 106 -30.80 -3.23 11.61
#